data_AF-A0AAW2U752-F1
#
_entry.id   AF-A0AAW2U752-F1
#
_cell.length_a   1.000
_cell.length_b   1.000
_cell.length_c   1.000
_cell.angle_alpha   90.00
_cell.angle_beta   90.00
_cell.angle_gamma   90.00
#
_symmetry.space_group_name_H-M   'P 1'
#
loop_
_entity.id
_entity.type
_entity.pdbx_description
1 polymer ?
#
loop_
_entity_poly.entity_id
_entity_poly.type
_entity_poly.pdbx_seq_one_letter_code
_entity_poly.pdbx_strand_id
1 'polypeptide(L)'
;MISTPLRSKILSQTRSASLPSRSHPLVPQFTDHLHRLRAGDATSSSLSSISKKLHNLDDLYNCVDDLLHLPHTQQVFTRECHEKWVEETLDGYLGLVDACATAKDFIFRAKEYLLDLLSALRRRRDSDDHLCGS
;
A
#
# COMPACT_ATOMS: atom_id res chain seq x y z
N MET A 1 -56.47 -34.34 -35.24
CA MET A 1 -56.58 -32.89 -34.99
C MET A 1 -56.28 -32.72 -33.51
N ILE A 2 -55.19 -32.12 -33.05
CA ILE A 2 -54.68 -30.77 -33.33
C ILE A 2 -53.14 -30.82 -33.31
N SER A 3 -52.52 -30.27 -34.35
CA SER A 3 -51.10 -29.91 -34.39
C SER A 3 -50.91 -28.50 -33.86
N THR A 4 -49.74 -28.19 -33.28
CA THR A 4 -48.95 -26.93 -33.28
C THR A 4 -48.15 -26.76 -31.96
N PRO A 5 -47.10 -25.91 -31.87
CA PRO A 5 -45.78 -26.18 -32.47
C PRO A 5 -44.57 -25.74 -31.60
N LEU A 6 -43.38 -26.04 -32.13
CA LEU A 6 -42.11 -25.28 -32.11
C LEU A 6 -41.55 -24.64 -30.80
N ARG A 7 -40.37 -25.17 -30.45
CA ARG A 7 -39.06 -24.47 -30.57
C ARG A 7 -38.83 -23.20 -29.74
N SER A 8 -37.67 -23.24 -29.08
CA SER A 8 -36.78 -22.12 -28.75
C SER A 8 -36.80 -21.66 -27.30
N LYS A 9 -35.88 -22.23 -26.50
CA LYS A 9 -35.11 -21.46 -25.52
C LYS A 9 -33.62 -21.79 -25.68
N ILE A 10 -33.08 -21.40 -26.82
CA ILE A 10 -31.71 -20.87 -26.85
C ILE A 10 -31.86 -19.39 -26.52
N LEU A 11 -30.90 -18.83 -25.76
CA LEU A 11 -30.81 -17.46 -25.19
C LEU A 11 -31.16 -17.47 -23.69
N SER A 12 -30.23 -17.29 -22.75
CA SER A 12 -29.03 -16.47 -22.79
C SER A 12 -27.93 -17.08 -21.90
N GLN A 13 -26.93 -17.70 -22.52
CA GLN A 13 -25.63 -17.75 -21.88
C GLN A 13 -25.03 -16.36 -21.97
N THR A 14 -25.29 -15.53 -20.96
CA THR A 14 -24.58 -14.27 -20.74
C THR A 14 -23.14 -14.62 -20.40
N ARG A 15 -22.35 -14.96 -21.42
CA ARG A 15 -20.90 -14.91 -21.35
C ARG A 15 -20.56 -13.43 -21.30
N SER A 16 -20.13 -12.97 -20.13
CA SER A 16 -19.46 -11.68 -19.98
C SER A 16 -18.34 -11.63 -21.01
N ALA A 17 -18.54 -10.87 -22.08
CA ALA A 17 -17.46 -10.54 -22.99
C ALA A 17 -16.59 -9.52 -22.26
N SER A 18 -15.59 -9.99 -21.52
CA SER A 18 -14.46 -9.13 -21.17
C SER A 18 -13.88 -8.69 -22.51
N LEU A 19 -14.06 -7.41 -22.85
CA LEU A 19 -13.33 -6.81 -23.95
C LEU A 19 -11.86 -7.15 -23.73
N PRO A 20 -11.11 -7.61 -24.75
CA PRO A 20 -9.67 -7.73 -24.59
C PRO A 20 -9.17 -6.38 -24.13
N SER A 21 -8.57 -6.32 -22.94
CA SER A 21 -7.92 -5.14 -22.43
C SER A 21 -6.83 -4.82 -23.43
N ARG A 22 -7.12 -3.90 -24.34
CA ARG A 22 -6.15 -3.49 -25.36
C ARG A 22 -5.03 -2.83 -24.59
N SER A 23 -3.88 -3.50 -24.53
CA SER A 23 -2.69 -2.92 -23.91
C SER A 23 -2.38 -1.59 -24.60
N HIS A 24 -1.89 -0.64 -23.80
CA HIS A 24 -1.51 0.66 -24.34
C HIS A 24 -0.53 0.47 -25.50
N PRO A 25 -0.65 1.20 -26.62
CA PRO A 25 0.19 1.01 -27.81
C PRO A 25 1.69 1.12 -27.55
N LEU A 26 2.09 1.81 -26.46
CA LEU A 26 3.48 1.89 -26.02
C LEU A 26 4.04 0.57 -25.46
N VAL A 27 3.19 -0.36 -25.00
CA VAL A 27 3.64 -1.64 -24.44
C VAL A 27 4.20 -2.57 -25.53
N PRO A 28 3.50 -2.80 -26.67
CA PRO A 28 4.11 -3.46 -27.83
C PRO A 28 5.36 -2.76 -28.35
N GLN A 29 5.33 -1.42 -28.42
CA GLN A 29 6.48 -0.64 -28.89
C GLN A 29 7.71 -0.86 -28.01
N PHE A 30 7.56 -0.81 -26.69
CA PHE A 30 8.62 -1.15 -25.74
C PHE A 30 9.20 -2.55 -25.99
N THR A 31 8.33 -3.55 -26.18
CA THR A 31 8.77 -4.92 -26.44
C THR A 31 9.53 -5.04 -27.76
N ASP A 32 9.14 -4.29 -28.78
CA ASP A 32 9.82 -4.26 -30.07
C ASP A 32 11.21 -3.61 -29.96
N HIS A 33 11.32 -2.49 -29.25
CA HIS A 33 12.62 -1.84 -28.98
C HIS A 33 13.56 -2.77 -28.19
N LEU A 34 13.04 -3.47 -27.19
CA LEU A 34 13.80 -4.44 -26.39
C LEU A 34 14.27 -5.63 -27.24
N HIS A 35 13.39 -6.17 -28.08
CA HIS A 35 13.74 -7.26 -28.99
C HIS A 35 14.82 -6.83 -30.00
N ARG A 36 14.68 -5.64 -30.60
CA ARG A 36 15.70 -5.05 -31.50
C ARG A 36 17.05 -4.86 -30.83
N LEU A 37 17.06 -4.36 -29.59
CA LEU A 37 18.29 -4.17 -28.82
C LEU A 37 18.97 -5.52 -28.55
N ARG A 38 18.17 -6.55 -28.20
CA ARG A 38 18.65 -7.90 -27.90
C ARG A 38 19.16 -8.65 -29.14
N ALA A 39 18.54 -8.44 -30.30
CA ALA A 39 18.90 -9.09 -31.56
C ALA A 39 20.19 -8.53 -32.20
N GLY A 40 20.74 -7.41 -31.68
CA GLY A 40 21.98 -6.85 -32.20
C GLY A 40 23.22 -7.68 -31.81
N ASP A 41 23.74 -8.47 -32.76
CA ASP A 41 24.89 -9.37 -32.58
C ASP A 41 26.02 -8.80 -31.71
N ALA A 42 26.47 -9.59 -30.73
CA ALA A 42 27.56 -9.23 -29.81
C ALA A 42 28.94 -9.16 -30.49
N THR A 43 29.05 -9.59 -31.76
CA THR A 43 30.32 -9.90 -32.42
C THR A 43 30.81 -8.81 -33.38
N SER A 44 30.00 -7.78 -33.69
CA SER A 44 30.41 -6.71 -34.61
C SER A 44 30.85 -5.45 -33.87
N SER A 45 32.17 -5.29 -33.73
CA SER A 45 32.84 -4.12 -33.12
C SER A 45 33.02 -2.94 -34.08
N SER A 46 32.29 -2.91 -35.19
CA SER A 46 32.34 -1.77 -36.10
C SER A 46 31.65 -0.56 -35.48
N LEU A 47 32.17 0.64 -35.75
CA LEU A 47 31.57 1.90 -35.25
C LEU A 47 30.10 2.03 -35.63
N SER A 48 29.71 1.58 -36.83
CA SER A 48 28.32 1.62 -37.29
C SER A 48 27.39 0.69 -36.51
N SER A 49 27.88 -0.49 -36.09
CA SER A 49 27.15 -1.41 -35.22
C SER A 49 26.94 -0.81 -33.83
N ILE A 50 27.99 -0.17 -33.29
CA ILE A 50 27.92 0.52 -31.98
C ILE A 50 26.92 1.68 -32.03
N SER A 51 26.98 2.54 -33.05
CA SER A 51 26.02 3.64 -33.22
C SER A 51 24.57 3.16 -33.32
N LYS A 52 24.32 2.05 -34.03
CA LYS A 52 22.98 1.44 -34.12
C LYS A 52 22.50 0.92 -32.76
N LYS A 53 23.36 0.29 -31.96
CA LYS A 53 23.00 -0.16 -30.61
C LYS A 53 22.67 1.00 -29.68
N LEU A 54 23.45 2.08 -29.73
CA LEU A 54 23.17 3.29 -28.95
C LEU A 54 21.83 3.93 -29.36
N HIS A 55 21.53 4.00 -30.65
CA HIS A 55 20.23 4.48 -31.13
C HIS A 55 19.07 3.59 -30.66
N ASN A 56 19.20 2.27 -30.72
CA ASN A 56 18.17 1.37 -30.22
C ASN A 56 17.96 1.51 -28.70
N LEU A 57 19.02 1.83 -27.95
CA LEU A 57 18.94 2.10 -26.52
C LEU A 57 18.24 3.43 -26.24
N ASP A 58 18.53 4.47 -27.03
CA ASP A 58 17.87 5.77 -26.95
C ASP A 58 16.36 5.64 -27.20
N ASP A 59 15.97 4.94 -28.27
CA ASP A 59 14.57 4.65 -28.57
C ASP A 59 13.87 3.92 -27.41
N LEU A 60 14.55 2.94 -26.81
CA LEU A 60 14.02 2.20 -25.67
C LEU A 60 13.84 3.10 -24.45
N TYR A 61 14.82 3.97 -24.18
CA TYR A 61 14.78 4.93 -23.09
C TYR A 61 13.61 5.90 -23.26
N ASN A 62 13.45 6.49 -24.44
CA ASN A 62 12.33 7.38 -24.75
C ASN A 62 10.98 6.67 -24.59
N CYS A 63 10.88 5.41 -25.04
CA CYS A 63 9.65 4.63 -24.88
C CYS A 63 9.31 4.33 -23.41
N VAL A 64 10.32 4.14 -22.54
CA VAL A 64 10.12 3.97 -21.09
C VAL A 64 9.69 5.28 -20.46
N ASP A 65 10.32 6.39 -20.82
CA ASP A 65 9.96 7.72 -20.33
C ASP A 65 8.49 8.05 -20.67
N ASP A 66 8.08 7.79 -21.91
CA ASP A 66 6.69 7.93 -22.34
C ASP A 66 5.75 7.06 -21.49
N LEU A 67 6.15 5.80 -21.20
CA LEU A 67 5.36 4.87 -20.39
C LEU A 67 5.19 5.33 -18.94
N LEU A 68 6.23 5.95 -18.36
CA LEU A 68 6.20 6.53 -17.02
C LEU A 68 5.32 7.78 -16.95
N HIS A 69 5.24 8.54 -18.04
CA HIS A 69 4.37 9.72 -18.16
C HIS A 69 2.90 9.39 -18.39
N LEU A 70 2.53 8.12 -18.58
CA LEU A 70 1.11 7.75 -18.71
C LEU A 70 0.34 8.14 -17.45
N PRO A 71 -0.86 8.72 -17.59
CA PRO A 71 -1.73 9.02 -16.44
C PRO A 71 -1.99 7.80 -15.56
N HIS A 72 -2.17 6.61 -16.18
CA HIS A 72 -2.39 5.38 -15.43
C HIS A 72 -1.16 4.98 -14.61
N THR A 73 0.04 5.09 -15.16
CA THR A 73 1.28 4.76 -14.47
C THR A 73 1.51 5.71 -13.29
N GLN A 74 1.35 7.03 -13.53
CA GLN A 74 1.45 8.04 -12.48
C GLN A 74 0.40 7.87 -11.39
N GLN A 75 -0.83 7.48 -11.75
CA GLN A 75 -1.90 7.25 -10.79
C GLN A 75 -1.59 6.06 -9.87
N VAL A 76 -1.03 4.97 -10.40
CA VAL A 76 -0.60 3.82 -9.59
C VAL A 76 0.48 4.24 -8.60
N PHE A 77 1.54 4.91 -9.07
CA PHE A 77 2.61 5.39 -8.19
C PHE A 77 2.12 6.36 -7.11
N THR A 78 1.28 7.32 -7.49
CA THR A 78 0.73 8.31 -6.54
C THR A 78 -0.15 7.63 -5.51
N ARG A 79 -0.99 6.68 -5.94
CA ARG A 79 -1.87 5.92 -5.04
C ARG A 79 -1.08 5.06 -4.06
N GLU A 80 -0.12 4.29 -4.52
CA GLU A 80 0.71 3.44 -3.66
C GLU A 80 1.52 4.28 -2.66
N CYS A 81 2.16 5.36 -3.13
CA CYS A 81 2.86 6.29 -2.25
C CYS A 81 1.91 6.90 -1.21
N HIS A 82 0.72 7.33 -1.62
CA HIS A 82 -0.27 7.91 -0.70
C HIS A 82 -0.76 6.90 0.33
N GLU A 83 -1.09 5.67 -0.08
CA GLU A 83 -1.51 4.60 0.83
C GLU A 83 -0.44 4.30 1.87
N LYS A 84 0.82 4.17 1.45
CA LYS A 84 1.95 3.95 2.36
C LYS A 84 2.16 5.11 3.33
N TRP A 85 2.13 6.35 2.84
CA TRP A 85 2.26 7.54 3.69
C TRP A 85 1.14 7.64 4.73
N VAL A 86 -0.09 7.32 4.33
CA VAL A 86 -1.25 7.31 5.23
C VAL A 86 -1.10 6.22 6.29
N GLU A 87 -0.68 5.02 5.92
CA GLU A 87 -0.45 3.91 6.86
C GLU A 87 0.62 4.26 7.90
N GLU A 88 1.79 4.74 7.47
CA GLU A 88 2.88 5.15 8.37
C GLU A 88 2.45 6.28 9.32
N THR A 89 1.66 7.25 8.81
CA THR A 89 1.14 8.34 9.63
C THR A 89 0.13 7.85 10.66
N LEU A 90 -0.77 6.94 10.27
CA LEU A 90 -1.77 6.38 11.16
C LEU A 90 -1.14 5.54 12.27
N ASP A 91 -0.13 4.74 11.93
CA ASP A 91 0.64 3.93 12.89
C ASP A 91 1.33 4.82 13.94
N GLY A 92 1.95 5.92 13.49
CA GLY A 92 2.53 6.91 14.40
C GLY A 92 1.50 7.56 15.35
N TYR A 93 0.30 7.89 14.84
CA TYR A 93 -0.78 8.42 15.67
C TYR A 93 -1.29 7.38 16.68
N LEU A 94 -1.44 6.13 16.26
CA LEU A 94 -1.84 5.04 17.15
C LEU A 94 -0.82 4.85 18.29
N GLY A 95 0.47 4.85 17.97
CA GLY A 95 1.54 4.80 18.97
C GLY A 95 1.48 5.96 19.98
N LEU A 96 1.11 7.17 19.53
CA LEU A 96 0.88 8.30 20.44
C LEU A 96 -0.32 8.06 21.36
N VAL A 97 -1.42 7.56 20.83
CA VAL A 97 -2.62 7.22 21.61
C VAL A 97 -2.29 6.17 22.68
N ASP A 98 -1.53 5.14 22.32
CA ASP A 98 -1.08 4.08 23.24
C ASP A 98 -0.16 4.64 24.34
N ALA A 99 0.77 5.54 23.99
CA ALA A 99 1.62 6.23 24.96
C ALA A 99 0.79 7.09 25.92
N CYS A 100 -0.22 7.80 25.42
CA CYS A 100 -1.14 8.58 26.25
C CYS A 100 -1.97 7.68 27.19
N ALA A 101 -2.46 6.54 26.70
CA ALA A 101 -3.17 5.55 27.51
C ALA A 101 -2.27 5.03 28.64
N THR A 102 -1.02 4.66 28.31
CA THR A 102 -0.02 4.20 29.27
C THR A 102 0.29 5.27 30.33
N ALA A 103 0.47 6.52 29.92
CA ALA A 103 0.71 7.63 30.83
C ALA A 103 -0.46 7.86 31.78
N LYS A 104 -1.69 7.77 31.26
CA LYS A 104 -2.91 7.87 32.07
C LYS A 104 -2.99 6.76 33.11
N ASP A 105 -2.70 5.52 32.75
CA ASP A 105 -2.69 4.39 33.67
C ASP A 105 -1.63 4.55 34.76
N PHE A 106 -0.44 5.03 34.40
CA PHE A 106 0.60 5.34 35.37
C PHE A 106 0.17 6.41 36.38
N ILE A 107 -0.42 7.51 35.90
CA ILE A 107 -0.95 8.58 36.76
C ILE A 107 -2.03 8.02 37.69
N PHE A 108 -2.91 7.17 37.18
CA PHE A 108 -3.98 6.57 37.97
C PHE A 108 -3.43 5.70 39.11
N ARG A 109 -2.47 4.83 38.81
CA ARG A 109 -1.78 4.00 39.82
C ARG A 109 -1.03 4.84 40.86
N ALA A 110 -0.35 5.91 40.42
CA ALA A 110 0.34 6.83 41.32
C ALA A 110 -0.64 7.50 42.31
N LYS A 111 -1.84 7.87 41.83
CA LYS A 111 -2.90 8.43 42.66
C LYS A 111 -3.40 7.41 43.71
N GLU A 112 -3.65 6.16 43.30
CA GLU A 112 -4.07 5.10 44.23
C GLU A 112 -3.03 4.87 45.33
N TYR A 113 -1.76 4.74 44.94
CA TYR A 113 -0.66 4.58 45.90
C TYR A 113 -0.57 5.71 46.93
N LEU A 114 -0.72 6.97 46.48
CA LEU A 114 -0.72 8.13 47.39
C LEU A 114 -1.90 8.10 48.36
N LEU A 115 -3.10 7.72 47.89
CA LEU A 115 -4.28 7.61 48.74
C LEU A 115 -4.14 6.49 49.77
N ASP A 116 -3.57 5.36 49.38
CA ASP A 116 -3.30 4.23 50.28
C ASP A 116 -2.30 4.62 51.37
N LEU A 117 -1.21 5.31 51.00
CA LEU A 117 -0.21 5.82 51.94
C LEU A 117 -0.82 6.80 52.94
N LEU A 118 -1.59 7.78 52.48
CA LEU A 118 -2.28 8.74 53.34
C LEU A 118 -3.26 8.04 54.29
N SER A 119 -4.00 7.04 53.79
CA SER A 119 -4.93 6.25 54.59
C SER A 119 -4.21 5.40 55.64
N ALA A 120 -3.03 4.87 55.34
CA ALA A 120 -2.18 4.16 56.31
C ALA A 120 -1.66 5.11 57.40
N LEU A 121 -1.18 6.30 57.03
CA LEU A 121 -0.71 7.31 57.97
C LEU A 121 -1.81 7.79 58.92
N ARG A 122 -3.02 8.02 58.40
CA ARG A 122 -4.19 8.40 59.23
C ARG A 122 -4.54 7.32 60.25
N ARG A 123 -4.65 6.06 59.80
CA ARG A 123 -4.94 4.92 60.70
C ARG A 123 -3.91 4.76 61.81
N ARG A 124 -2.63 5.01 61.51
CA ARG A 124 -1.57 4.96 62.53
C ARG A 124 -1.77 6.03 63.61
N ARG A 125 -2.04 7.28 63.22
CA ARG A 125 -2.29 8.37 64.15
C ARG A 125 -3.49 8.07 65.08
N ASP A 126 -4.59 7.61 64.51
CA ASP A 126 -5.79 7.27 65.28
C ASP A 126 -5.50 6.15 66.30
N SER A 127 -4.58 5.24 65.99
CA SER A 127 -4.15 4.17 66.91
C SER A 127 -3.27 4.69 68.07
N ASP A 128 -2.39 5.66 67.79
CA ASP A 128 -1.47 6.24 68.78
C ASP A 128 -2.22 7.15 69.80
N ASP A 129 -3.29 7.83 69.38
CA ASP A 129 -4.11 8.69 70.25
C ASP A 129 -4.93 7.89 71.29
N HIS A 130 -5.24 6.62 71.01
CA HIS A 130 -5.95 5.73 71.96
C HIS A 130 -5.03 5.08 73.01
N LEU A 131 -3.72 5.07 72.80
CA LEU A 131 -2.72 4.50 73.73
C LEU A 131 -2.20 5.52 74.77
N CYS A 132 -2.37 6.82 74.54
CA CYS A 132 -1.92 7.90 75.44
C CYS A 132 -3.04 8.44 76.36
N GLY A 133 -4.27 7.92 76.23
CA GLY A 133 -5.46 8.36 76.97
C GLY A 133 -5.94 7.41 78.08
N SER A 134 -5.14 6.43 78.49
CA SER A 134 -5.42 5.53 79.63
C SER A 134 -4.48 5.76 80.81
#